data_AF-T1AGM3-F1
#
_entry.id   AF-T1AGM3-F1
#
_cell.length_a   1.000
_cell.length_b   1.000
_cell.length_c   1.000
_cell.angle_alpha   90.00
_cell.angle_beta   90.00
_cell.angle_gamma   90.00
#
_symmetry.space_group_name_H-M   'P 1'
#
loop_
_entity.id
_entity.type
_entity.pdbx_description
1 polymer ?
#
loop_
_entity_poly.entity_id
_entity_poly.type
_entity_poly.pdbx_seq_one_letter_code
_entity_poly.pdbx_strand_id
1 'polypeptide(L)'
;MTDSGSGVCSALDIRTESGFATAVREALRDFHRPHKLHTNPLLTARLVAAVCSGEPATPPAQALREILRTHCERLGDNAKLDRYKQVLMHTYVAPLRSQQGVAETLHLSWSTYRRRLAEATQMLAAVLWEAESACGVPLVKAQDIMQEAGATQPSPQHSVTPPVRRWGWFA
;
A
#
# COMPACT_ATOMS: atom_id res chain seq x y z
N MET A 1 -6.64 -43.07 7.20
CA MET A 1 -7.19 -42.38 8.39
C MET A 1 -6.92 -40.89 8.23
N THR A 2 -7.99 -40.12 8.04
CA THR A 2 -8.10 -38.67 8.28
C THR A 2 -7.52 -38.36 9.67
N ASP A 3 -7.01 -37.20 10.03
CA ASP A 3 -7.35 -35.80 9.79
C ASP A 3 -6.22 -35.05 10.53
N SER A 4 -5.61 -33.98 10.03
CA SER A 4 -5.96 -32.64 10.52
C SER A 4 -5.09 -31.66 9.75
N GLY A 5 -5.62 -31.15 8.64
CA GLY A 5 -5.18 -29.86 8.11
C GLY A 5 -5.57 -28.80 9.13
N SER A 6 -4.76 -28.64 10.18
CA SER A 6 -4.85 -27.49 11.08
C SER A 6 -4.65 -26.25 10.23
N GLY A 7 -5.77 -25.58 9.96
CA GLY A 7 -5.80 -24.23 9.43
C GLY A 7 -4.97 -23.37 10.37
N VAL A 8 -3.76 -23.06 9.93
CA VAL A 8 -3.04 -21.91 10.44
C VAL A 8 -3.87 -20.73 9.94
N CYS A 9 -4.84 -20.31 10.75
CA CYS A 9 -5.29 -18.93 10.78
C CYS A 9 -4.08 -18.12 11.24
N SER A 10 -3.06 -18.00 10.37
CA SER A 10 -1.86 -17.24 10.67
C SER A 10 -2.34 -15.85 11.05
N ALA A 11 -2.15 -15.50 12.31
CA ALA A 11 -2.28 -14.12 12.77
C ALA A 11 -1.46 -13.29 11.79
N LEU A 12 -2.14 -12.45 11.00
CA LEU A 12 -1.50 -11.66 9.97
C LEU A 12 -0.38 -10.84 10.63
N ASP A 13 0.87 -11.20 10.34
CA ASP A 13 2.01 -10.48 10.89
C ASP A 13 2.23 -9.22 10.07
N ILE A 14 1.71 -8.10 10.59
CA ILE A 14 1.85 -6.77 9.98
C ILE A 14 3.29 -6.27 9.92
N ARG A 15 4.25 -6.95 10.59
CA ARG A 15 5.68 -6.64 10.48
C ARG A 15 6.35 -7.30 9.27
N THR A 16 5.59 -8.06 8.48
CA THR A 16 6.02 -8.59 7.19
C THR A 16 5.31 -7.83 6.07
N GLU A 17 5.99 -7.66 4.93
CA GLU A 17 5.40 -6.99 3.76
C GLU A 17 4.10 -7.66 3.30
N SER A 18 4.05 -9.00 3.31
CA SER A 18 2.88 -9.78 2.88
C SER A 18 1.70 -9.70 3.87
N GLY A 19 1.97 -9.76 5.17
CA GLY A 19 0.97 -9.59 6.21
C GLY A 19 0.41 -8.17 6.22
N PHE A 20 1.28 -7.17 6.10
CA PHE A 20 0.90 -5.77 5.96
C PHE A 20 0.03 -5.54 4.72
N ALA A 21 0.45 -6.02 3.54
CA ALA A 21 -0.33 -5.88 2.31
C ALA A 21 -1.70 -6.54 2.39
N THR A 22 -1.82 -7.64 3.13
CA THR A 22 -3.12 -8.29 3.39
C THR A 22 -4.00 -7.44 4.29
N ALA A 23 -3.45 -6.90 5.37
CA ALA A 23 -4.18 -6.02 6.26
C ALA A 23 -4.63 -4.71 5.57
N VAL A 24 -3.84 -4.18 4.63
CA VAL A 24 -4.21 -3.03 3.75
C VAL A 24 -5.41 -3.39 2.87
N ARG A 25 -5.38 -4.56 2.21
CA ARG A 25 -6.50 -5.04 1.38
C ARG A 25 -7.80 -5.15 2.19
N GLU A 26 -7.72 -5.69 3.40
CA GLU A 26 -8.86 -5.79 4.31
C GLU A 26 -9.36 -4.41 4.73
N ALA A 27 -8.45 -3.49 5.08
CA ALA A 27 -8.80 -2.13 5.48
C ALA A 27 -9.50 -1.35 4.35
N LEU A 28 -9.05 -1.49 3.10
CA LEU A 28 -9.72 -0.88 1.94
C LEU A 28 -11.13 -1.43 1.74
N ARG A 29 -11.30 -2.75 1.89
CA ARG A 29 -12.62 -3.39 1.76
C ARG A 29 -13.61 -2.91 2.80
N ASP A 30 -13.13 -2.63 4.01
CA ASP A 30 -13.93 -2.15 5.13
C ASP A 30 -13.82 -0.64 5.38
N PHE A 31 -13.34 0.13 4.38
CA PHE A 31 -13.06 1.57 4.49
C PHE A 31 -14.25 2.42 5.00
N HIS A 32 -15.48 2.04 4.64
CA HIS A 32 -16.72 2.71 5.07
C HIS A 32 -17.35 2.09 6.32
N ARG A 33 -16.74 1.06 6.91
CA ARG A 33 -17.25 0.31 8.06
C ARG A 33 -16.34 0.55 9.26
N PRO A 34 -16.51 1.66 9.99
CA PRO A 34 -15.61 2.03 11.10
C PRO A 34 -15.50 0.91 12.16
N HIS A 35 -16.60 0.22 12.44
CA HIS A 35 -16.64 -0.92 13.37
C HIS A 35 -15.71 -2.08 12.97
N LYS A 36 -15.49 -2.33 11.67
CA LYS A 36 -14.57 -3.37 11.19
C LYS A 36 -13.12 -2.90 11.11
N LEU A 37 -12.92 -1.60 10.92
CA LEU A 37 -11.57 -1.03 10.96
C LEU A 37 -10.97 -1.08 12.36
N HIS A 38 -11.79 -1.06 13.41
CA HIS A 38 -11.33 -1.22 14.80
C HIS A 38 -10.72 -2.59 15.12
N THR A 39 -10.97 -3.60 14.29
CA THR A 39 -10.35 -4.93 14.44
C THR A 39 -9.20 -5.15 13.48
N ASN A 40 -8.85 -4.16 12.64
CA ASN A 40 -7.81 -4.32 11.64
C ASN A 40 -6.41 -4.31 12.29
N PRO A 41 -5.53 -5.25 11.96
CA PRO A 41 -4.17 -5.30 12.50
C PRO A 41 -3.33 -4.04 12.26
N LEU A 42 -3.61 -3.24 11.23
CA LEU A 42 -2.89 -1.99 10.93
C LEU A 42 -3.04 -0.91 11.99
N LEU A 43 -3.97 -1.04 12.95
CA LEU A 43 -4.07 -0.08 14.05
C LEU A 43 -2.84 -0.06 14.96
N THR A 44 -2.06 -1.14 14.98
CA THR A 44 -0.80 -1.23 15.72
C THR A 44 0.40 -0.78 14.88
N ALA A 45 0.19 -0.43 13.60
CA ALA A 45 1.23 0.06 12.72
C ALA A 45 1.76 1.42 13.20
N ARG A 46 3.06 1.65 13.02
CA ARG A 46 3.73 2.87 13.49
C ARG A 46 3.20 4.11 12.78
N LEU A 47 2.83 3.99 11.50
CA LEU A 47 2.17 5.08 10.76
C LEU A 47 0.90 5.58 11.44
N VAL A 48 0.06 4.67 11.95
CA VAL A 48 -1.18 5.03 12.65
C VAL A 48 -0.85 5.69 13.98
N ALA A 49 0.09 5.12 14.74
CA ALA A 49 0.52 5.70 16.02
C ALA A 49 1.09 7.12 15.86
N ALA A 50 1.83 7.39 14.77
CA ALA A 50 2.38 8.71 14.48
C ALA A 50 1.28 9.76 14.25
N VAL A 51 0.21 9.42 13.53
CA VAL A 51 -0.92 10.32 13.29
C VAL A 51 -1.78 10.50 14.55
N CYS A 52 -2.02 9.42 15.31
CA CYS A 52 -2.78 9.49 16.56
C CYS A 52 -2.14 10.38 17.62
N SER A 53 -0.80 10.51 17.60
CA SER A 53 -0.03 11.30 18.57
C SER A 53 0.02 12.80 18.24
N GLY A 54 -0.56 13.23 17.12
CA GLY A 54 -0.67 14.64 16.75
C GLY A 54 -1.74 15.40 17.57
N GLU A 55 -1.71 16.73 17.51
CA GLU A 55 -2.76 17.59 18.10
C GLU A 55 -3.66 18.17 16.99
N PRO A 56 -5.00 18.01 17.05
CA PRO A 56 -5.75 17.23 18.04
C PRO A 56 -5.60 15.71 17.84
N ALA A 57 -5.69 14.97 18.94
CA ALA A 57 -5.60 13.51 18.92
C ALA A 57 -6.72 12.90 18.05
N THR A 58 -6.32 12.13 17.03
CA THR A 58 -7.25 11.50 16.09
C THR A 58 -7.48 10.04 16.48
N PRO A 59 -8.74 9.54 16.52
CA PRO A 59 -9.01 8.14 16.82
C PRO A 59 -8.31 7.19 15.84
N PRO A 60 -7.75 6.04 16.27
CA PRO A 60 -6.95 5.16 15.40
C PRO A 60 -7.62 4.71 14.10
N ALA A 61 -8.91 4.37 14.14
CA ALA A 61 -9.63 3.99 12.92
C ALA A 61 -9.85 5.17 11.96
N GLN A 62 -9.99 6.39 12.49
CA GLN A 62 -10.06 7.60 11.66
C GLN A 62 -8.70 7.93 11.06
N ALA A 63 -7.63 7.84 11.85
CA ALA A 63 -6.26 8.00 11.38
C ALA A 63 -5.92 7.00 10.27
N LEU A 64 -6.28 5.72 10.43
CA LEU A 64 -6.10 4.69 9.41
C LEU A 64 -6.85 5.04 8.11
N ARG A 65 -8.11 5.47 8.19
CA ARG A 65 -8.88 5.89 7.00
C ARG A 65 -8.24 7.08 6.30
N GLU A 66 -7.78 8.05 7.07
CA GLU A 66 -7.12 9.24 6.54
C GLU A 66 -5.81 8.88 5.84
N ILE A 67 -4.96 8.06 6.46
CA ILE A 67 -3.74 7.54 5.85
C ILE A 67 -4.05 6.84 4.52
N LEU A 68 -5.01 5.91 4.50
CA LEU A 68 -5.39 5.21 3.27
C LEU A 68 -5.86 6.17 2.18
N ARG A 69 -6.75 7.12 2.53
CA ARG A 69 -7.25 8.14 1.60
C ARG A 69 -6.12 9.01 1.06
N THR A 70 -5.30 9.58 1.93
CA THR A 70 -4.21 10.49 1.55
C THR A 70 -3.19 9.79 0.66
N HIS A 71 -2.85 8.53 0.96
CA HIS A 71 -1.93 7.77 0.11
C HIS A 71 -2.56 7.40 -1.24
N CYS A 72 -3.87 7.07 -1.30
CA CYS A 72 -4.57 6.92 -2.56
C CYS A 72 -4.55 8.21 -3.41
N GLU A 73 -4.76 9.36 -2.79
CA GLU A 73 -4.76 10.67 -3.46
C GLU A 73 -3.36 11.01 -4.01
N ARG A 74 -2.30 10.78 -3.22
CA ARG A 74 -0.90 11.02 -3.60
C ARG A 74 -0.39 10.16 -4.74
N LEU A 75 -1.03 9.02 -5.03
CA LEU A 75 -0.72 8.28 -6.27
C LEU A 75 -1.01 9.14 -7.52
N GLY A 76 -1.89 10.13 -7.44
CA GLY A 76 -2.14 11.07 -8.54
C GLY A 76 -1.02 12.08 -8.80
N ASP A 77 -0.08 12.25 -7.88
CA ASP A 77 1.03 13.21 -8.05
C ASP A 77 1.99 12.77 -9.17
N ASN A 78 1.97 11.48 -9.50
CA ASN A 78 2.66 10.92 -10.65
C ASN A 78 1.64 10.58 -11.75
N ALA A 79 1.78 11.19 -12.93
CA ALA A 79 0.93 10.92 -14.08
C ALA A 79 0.87 9.43 -14.46
N LYS A 80 1.94 8.66 -14.21
CA LYS A 80 1.97 7.22 -14.44
C LYS A 80 1.14 6.43 -13.42
N LEU A 81 0.81 6.99 -12.27
CA LEU A 81 0.07 6.31 -11.20
C LEU A 81 -1.35 6.87 -11.03
N ASP A 82 -1.71 7.95 -11.73
CA ASP A 82 -3.06 8.54 -11.70
C ASP A 82 -4.17 7.53 -12.04
N ARG A 83 -3.92 6.61 -12.99
CA ARG A 83 -4.85 5.52 -13.32
C ARG A 83 -5.15 4.60 -12.13
N TYR A 84 -4.21 4.43 -11.20
CA TYR A 84 -4.40 3.61 -9.99
C TYR A 84 -5.15 4.39 -8.92
N LYS A 85 -4.85 5.68 -8.76
CA LYS A 85 -5.66 6.59 -7.95
C LYS A 85 -7.12 6.52 -8.37
N GLN A 86 -7.42 6.72 -9.66
CA GLN A 86 -8.81 6.72 -10.16
C GLN A 86 -9.56 5.44 -9.81
N VAL A 87 -8.93 4.28 -10.02
CA VAL A 87 -9.52 2.98 -9.65
C VAL A 87 -9.75 2.86 -8.14
N LEU A 88 -8.74 3.16 -7.32
CA LEU A 88 -8.86 3.05 -5.85
C LEU A 88 -9.92 4.01 -5.29
N MET A 89 -9.95 5.24 -5.81
CA MET A 89 -10.91 6.26 -5.38
C MET A 89 -12.33 5.83 -5.72
N HIS A 90 -12.61 5.42 -6.95
CA HIS A 90 -13.97 5.02 -7.37
C HIS A 90 -14.41 3.65 -6.87
N THR A 91 -13.48 2.80 -6.43
CA THR A 91 -13.81 1.47 -5.87
C THR A 91 -13.99 1.50 -4.35
N TYR A 92 -13.15 2.23 -3.60
CA TYR A 92 -13.12 2.14 -2.14
C TYR A 92 -13.40 3.45 -1.39
N VAL A 93 -12.95 4.61 -1.90
CA VAL A 93 -13.00 5.88 -1.13
C VAL A 93 -14.29 6.66 -1.41
N ALA A 94 -14.67 6.74 -2.68
CA ALA A 94 -15.89 7.34 -3.21
C ALA A 94 -16.56 6.31 -4.14
N PRO A 95 -17.10 5.21 -3.57
CA PRO A 95 -17.56 4.06 -4.33
C PRO A 95 -18.71 4.45 -5.27
N LEU A 96 -18.57 4.05 -6.52
CA LEU A 96 -19.70 4.05 -7.46
C LEU A 96 -20.63 2.86 -7.15
N ARG A 97 -21.84 2.87 -7.72
CA ARG A 97 -22.91 1.90 -7.41
C ARG A 97 -22.47 0.43 -7.55
N SER A 98 -21.54 0.15 -8.46
CA SER A 98 -20.95 -1.17 -8.65
C SER A 98 -19.53 -1.08 -9.22
N GLN A 99 -18.73 -2.12 -9.04
CA GLN A 99 -17.39 -2.20 -9.64
C GLN A 99 -17.44 -2.23 -11.18
N GLN A 100 -18.49 -2.80 -11.77
CA GLN A 100 -18.72 -2.74 -13.22
C GLN A 100 -19.00 -1.29 -13.65
N GLY A 101 -19.77 -0.54 -12.87
CA GLY A 101 -19.97 0.90 -13.09
C GLY A 101 -18.68 1.72 -12.97
N VAL A 102 -17.74 1.31 -12.11
CA VAL A 102 -16.38 1.88 -12.09
C VAL A 102 -15.64 1.60 -13.40
N ALA A 103 -15.67 0.35 -13.87
CA ALA A 103 -15.04 -0.01 -15.13
C ALA A 103 -15.61 0.79 -16.31
N GLU A 104 -16.94 0.93 -16.38
CA GLU A 104 -17.63 1.73 -17.39
C GLU A 104 -17.24 3.21 -17.33
N THR A 105 -17.24 3.80 -16.12
CA THR A 105 -16.86 5.21 -15.90
C THR A 105 -15.41 5.49 -16.32
N LEU A 106 -14.52 4.51 -16.12
CA LEU A 106 -13.11 4.61 -16.49
C LEU A 106 -12.82 4.15 -17.94
N HIS A 107 -13.87 3.80 -18.71
CA HIS A 107 -13.77 3.27 -20.07
C HIS A 107 -12.85 2.04 -20.18
N LEU A 108 -12.97 1.11 -19.23
CA LEU A 108 -12.18 -0.13 -19.17
C LEU A 108 -13.04 -1.36 -19.41
N SER A 109 -12.46 -2.38 -20.04
CA SER A 109 -13.05 -3.72 -19.99
C SER A 109 -13.04 -4.24 -18.55
N TRP A 110 -13.96 -5.15 -18.22
CA TRP A 110 -14.02 -5.76 -16.89
C TRP A 110 -12.71 -6.45 -16.48
N SER A 111 -12.10 -7.21 -17.40
CA SER A 111 -10.81 -7.88 -17.16
C SER A 111 -9.69 -6.88 -16.92
N THR A 112 -9.63 -5.80 -17.70
CA THR A 112 -8.65 -4.72 -17.51
C THR A 112 -8.84 -4.03 -16.16
N TYR A 113 -10.08 -3.75 -15.77
CA TYR A 113 -10.41 -3.16 -14.48
C TYR A 113 -9.93 -4.05 -13.32
N ARG A 114 -10.27 -5.34 -13.32
CA ARG A 114 -9.86 -6.25 -12.22
C ARG A 114 -8.36 -6.34 -12.08
N ARG A 115 -7.63 -6.47 -13.20
CA ARG A 115 -6.17 -6.48 -13.20
C ARG A 115 -5.62 -5.17 -12.65
N ARG A 116 -6.14 -4.03 -13.12
CA ARG A 116 -5.71 -2.70 -12.68
C ARG A 116 -6.00 -2.47 -11.19
N LEU A 117 -7.12 -2.96 -10.68
CA LEU A 117 -7.47 -2.89 -9.26
C LEU A 117 -6.48 -3.67 -8.40
N ALA A 118 -6.10 -4.88 -8.83
CA ALA A 118 -5.09 -5.69 -8.15
C ALA A 118 -3.72 -4.98 -8.13
N GLU A 119 -3.26 -4.49 -9.29
CA GLU A 119 -2.01 -3.72 -9.43
C GLU A 119 -2.04 -2.45 -8.57
N ALA A 120 -3.14 -1.70 -8.58
CA ALA A 120 -3.30 -0.48 -7.80
C ALA A 120 -3.25 -0.75 -6.30
N THR A 121 -3.91 -1.81 -5.84
CA THR A 121 -3.95 -2.19 -4.43
C THR A 121 -2.57 -2.67 -3.96
N GLN A 122 -1.85 -3.41 -4.79
CA GLN A 122 -0.47 -3.82 -4.52
C GLN A 122 0.48 -2.62 -4.46
N MET A 123 0.34 -1.68 -5.40
CA MET A 123 1.14 -0.45 -5.41
C MET A 123 0.91 0.39 -4.15
N LEU A 124 -0.35 0.57 -3.74
CA LEU A 124 -0.69 1.28 -2.50
C LEU A 124 -0.08 0.60 -1.28
N ALA A 125 -0.19 -0.73 -1.19
CA ALA A 125 0.39 -1.50 -0.09
C ALA A 125 1.93 -1.35 -0.04
N ALA A 126 2.60 -1.37 -1.19
CA ALA A 126 4.05 -1.18 -1.27
C ALA A 126 4.48 0.22 -0.80
N VAL A 127 3.79 1.28 -1.23
CA VAL A 127 4.08 2.66 -0.79
C VAL A 127 3.85 2.84 0.72
N LEU A 128 2.76 2.27 1.26
CA LEU A 128 2.49 2.30 2.69
C LEU A 128 3.51 1.49 3.49
N TRP A 129 3.98 0.36 2.95
CA TRP A 129 5.01 -0.46 3.58
C TRP A 129 6.36 0.27 3.66
N GLU A 130 6.73 0.99 2.60
CA GLU A 130 7.93 1.83 2.59
C GLU A 130 7.83 2.93 3.66
N ALA A 131 6.66 3.59 3.77
CA ALA A 131 6.40 4.59 4.78
C ALA A 131 6.45 4.02 6.21
N GLU A 132 5.89 2.82 6.45
CA GLU A 132 5.95 2.12 7.74
C GLU A 132 7.39 1.76 8.10
N SER A 133 8.14 1.25 7.13
CA SER A 133 9.56 0.91 7.27
C SER A 133 10.42 2.15 7.56
N ALA A 134 10.12 3.28 6.93
CA ALA A 134 10.77 4.57 7.15
C ALA A 134 10.39 5.22 8.49
N CYS A 135 9.14 5.09 8.94
CA CYS A 135 8.76 5.45 10.31
C CYS A 135 9.56 4.61 11.33
N GLY A 136 10.03 3.43 10.88
CA GLY A 136 10.92 2.45 11.48
C GLY A 136 12.39 2.83 11.66
N VAL A 137 12.94 3.53 10.68
CA VAL A 137 14.38 3.70 10.44
C VAL A 137 14.65 5.20 10.31
N PRO A 138 15.65 5.78 11.00
CA PRO A 138 16.01 7.19 10.76
C PRO A 138 16.33 7.36 9.26
N LEU A 139 15.47 8.12 8.59
CA LEU A 139 15.49 8.37 7.15
C LEU A 139 16.84 8.96 6.71
N VAL A 140 17.76 8.12 6.25
CA VAL A 140 18.59 8.49 5.11
C VAL A 140 17.65 8.40 3.91
N LYS A 141 17.45 9.54 3.23
CA LYS A 141 16.34 9.73 2.29
C LYS A 141 16.48 8.79 1.11
N ALA A 142 15.40 8.09 0.75
CA ALA A 142 15.29 7.33 -0.50
C ALA A 142 15.52 8.19 -1.77
N GLN A 143 15.46 9.52 -1.63
CA GLN A 143 15.80 10.49 -2.65
C GLN A 143 17.30 10.46 -3.00
N ASP A 144 18.16 10.15 -2.03
CA ASP A 144 19.63 10.13 -2.22
C ASP A 144 20.07 8.95 -3.11
N ILE A 145 19.31 7.86 -3.15
CA ILE A 145 19.62 6.69 -3.99
C ILE A 145 19.22 6.91 -5.47
N MET A 146 18.29 7.85 -5.76
CA MET A 146 17.92 8.18 -7.15
C MET A 146 18.71 9.37 -7.73
N GLN A 147 19.36 10.19 -6.89
CA GLN A 147 20.09 11.39 -7.33
C GLN A 147 21.59 11.15 -7.60
N GLU A 148 22.19 10.04 -7.14
CA GLU A 148 23.63 9.73 -7.33
C GLU A 148 24.01 9.22 -8.73
N ALA A 149 23.07 9.06 -9.66
CA ALA A 149 23.36 8.58 -11.03
C ALA A 149 23.78 9.70 -12.02
N GLY A 150 24.30 10.83 -11.55
CA GLY A 150 24.46 12.01 -12.39
C GLY A 150 25.58 13.01 -12.03
N ALA A 151 26.76 12.57 -11.57
CA ALA A 151 27.99 13.38 -11.69
C ALA A 151 29.26 12.54 -11.49
N THR A 152 30.00 12.32 -12.58
CA THR A 152 31.47 12.23 -12.70
C THR A 152 32.26 11.31 -11.74
N GLN A 153 32.74 10.20 -12.31
CA GLN A 153 33.87 9.37 -11.86
C GLN A 153 35.14 10.21 -11.57
N PRO A 154 36.01 9.78 -10.63
CA PRO A 154 37.01 8.77 -10.99
C PRO A 154 37.04 7.56 -10.04
N SER A 155 37.18 6.38 -10.65
CA SER A 155 37.60 5.10 -10.05
C SER A 155 38.84 5.26 -9.14
N PRO A 156 38.98 4.45 -8.04
CA PRO A 156 39.31 3.03 -8.19
C PRO A 156 38.54 2.04 -7.28
N GLN A 157 38.15 0.93 -7.91
CA GLN A 157 38.18 -0.46 -7.42
C GLN A 157 37.65 -0.74 -5.99
N HIS A 158 36.36 -1.09 -5.86
CA HIS A 158 35.91 -2.14 -4.95
C HIS A 158 34.58 -2.73 -5.48
N SER A 159 34.65 -3.95 -5.99
CA SER A 159 33.51 -4.70 -6.52
C SER A 159 32.56 -5.07 -5.38
N VAL A 160 31.37 -4.46 -5.35
CA VAL A 160 30.22 -4.99 -4.60
C VAL A 160 29.02 -4.98 -5.53
N THR A 161 28.59 -6.17 -5.91
CA THR A 161 27.44 -6.44 -6.77
C THR A 161 26.14 -6.10 -6.03
N PRO A 162 25.30 -5.16 -6.50
CA PRO A 162 23.96 -4.99 -5.96
C PRO A 162 23.01 -6.04 -6.60
N PRO A 163 22.12 -6.69 -5.82
CA PRO A 163 21.13 -7.59 -6.40
C PRO A 163 20.08 -6.78 -7.19
N VAL A 164 19.96 -7.12 -8.47
CA VAL A 164 18.89 -6.69 -9.36
C VAL A 164 17.54 -7.05 -8.74
N ARG A 165 16.81 -6.06 -8.21
CA ARG A 165 15.40 -6.21 -7.85
C ARG A 165 14.57 -6.19 -9.13
N ARG A 166 14.49 -7.37 -9.73
CA ARG A 166 13.55 -7.72 -10.79
C ARG A 166 12.14 -7.68 -10.19
N TRP A 167 11.36 -6.67 -10.55
CA TRP A 167 9.91 -6.68 -10.32
C TRP A 167 9.33 -7.81 -11.17
N GLY A 168 9.25 -9.00 -10.58
CA GLY A 168 8.75 -10.21 -11.21
C GLY A 168 7.24 -10.15 -11.36
N TRP A 169 6.80 -10.00 -12.60
CA TRP A 169 5.43 -10.23 -13.03
C TRP A 169 5.13 -11.72 -13.00
N PHE A 170 4.20 -12.19 -12.16
CA PHE A 170 3.51 -13.49 -12.27
C PHE A 170 2.14 -13.32 -11.59
N ALA A 171 1.04 -13.35 -12.36
CA ALA A 171 0.30 -14.51 -12.87
C ALA A 171 -0.75 -14.99 -11.86
#